data_AF-A0AAD4V146-F1
#
_entry.id   AF-A0AAD4V146-F1
#
_cell.length_a   1.000
_cell.length_b   1.000
_cell.length_c   1.000
_cell.angle_alpha   90.00
_cell.angle_beta   90.00
_cell.angle_gamma   90.00
#
_symmetry.space_group_name_H-M   'P 1'
#
loop_
_entity.id
_entity.type
_entity.pdbx_description
1 polymer ?
#
loop_
_entity_poly.entity_id
_entity_poly.type
_entity_poly.pdbx_seq_one_letter_code
_entity_poly.pdbx_strand_id
1 'polypeptide(L)'
;MSHIGEKQKRFFKLHLFVYLSLLIVRTSHDWDTVGYTAGFDTVGDQWQTVCVPFSSLKPIFQARTVSDAPPFDPSNIVSLQLMFSKFEFDGKLNPTFVEGAFKLSLSSIRAYLKEPYSQSLKNLFACVPCRFVHLGSAGATRPDRPGLDLSKQPPAVRLNKELDFILTFKLKVSY
;
A
#
# COMPACT_ATOMS: atom_id res chain seq x y z
N MET A 1 -15.77 28.54 -17.39
CA MET A 1 -15.47 27.81 -16.14
C MET A 1 -16.15 26.45 -16.22
N SER A 2 -15.44 25.44 -16.72
CA SER A 2 -15.97 24.12 -16.99
C SER A 2 -16.21 23.35 -15.69
N HIS A 3 -17.43 22.82 -15.54
CA HIS A 3 -17.76 21.82 -14.53
C HIS A 3 -16.93 20.55 -14.78
N ILE A 4 -15.80 20.42 -14.08
CA ILE A 4 -15.12 19.15 -13.93
C ILE A 4 -15.95 18.34 -12.93
N GLY A 5 -16.68 17.37 -13.49
CA GLY A 5 -17.63 16.53 -12.78
C GLY A 5 -17.03 15.78 -11.59
N GLU A 6 -17.86 15.59 -10.58
CA GLU A 6 -17.61 14.96 -9.29
C GLU A 6 -16.94 13.57 -9.34
N LYS A 7 -16.96 12.91 -10.50
CA LYS A 7 -16.38 11.59 -10.77
C LYS A 7 -14.84 11.53 -10.68
N GLN A 8 -14.11 12.64 -10.78
CA GLN A 8 -12.64 12.63 -10.75
C GLN A 8 -12.00 12.72 -9.34
N LYS A 9 -12.80 12.76 -8.26
CA LYS A 9 -12.30 13.13 -6.93
C LYS A 9 -11.67 12.00 -6.11
N ARG A 10 -11.68 10.73 -6.56
CA ARG A 10 -11.14 9.59 -5.77
C ARG A 10 -9.99 8.92 -6.49
N PHE A 11 -8.78 9.06 -5.96
CA PHE A 11 -7.56 8.52 -6.54
C PHE A 11 -6.48 8.27 -5.47
N PHE A 12 -5.51 7.42 -5.80
CA PHE A 12 -4.22 7.40 -5.14
C PHE A 12 -3.30 8.44 -5.78
N LYS A 13 -2.57 9.19 -4.96
CA LYS A 13 -1.50 10.10 -5.36
C LYS A 13 -0.18 9.51 -4.90
N LEU A 14 0.63 9.05 -5.85
CA LEU A 14 1.93 8.44 -5.62
C LEU A 14 3.02 9.44 -6.02
N HIS A 15 4.03 9.64 -5.18
CA HIS A 15 5.18 10.48 -5.53
C HIS A 15 6.47 9.66 -5.56
N LEU A 16 7.02 9.43 -6.74
CA LEU A 16 8.05 8.41 -6.99
C LEU A 16 9.06 8.81 -8.07
N PHE A 17 10.18 8.08 -8.12
CA PHE A 17 11.33 8.29 -9.02
C PHE A 17 11.77 6.93 -9.60
N VAL A 18 11.01 6.34 -10.53
CA VAL A 18 11.36 5.07 -11.23
C VAL A 18 10.36 4.75 -12.32
N TYR A 19 10.78 3.93 -13.28
CA TYR A 19 9.91 3.08 -14.09
C TYR A 19 9.11 2.12 -13.18
N LEU A 20 7.81 2.35 -13.04
CA LEU A 20 6.92 1.52 -12.24
C LEU A 20 5.63 1.34 -13.01
N SER A 21 5.22 0.10 -13.24
CA SER A 21 4.17 -0.18 -14.21
C SER A 21 2.83 -0.56 -13.60
N LEU A 22 2.77 -1.02 -12.34
CA LEU A 22 1.52 -1.49 -11.75
C LEU A 22 1.35 -1.11 -10.28
N LEU A 23 0.16 -0.63 -9.94
CA LEU A 23 -0.38 -0.54 -8.59
C LEU A 23 -1.41 -1.66 -8.44
N ILE A 24 -1.27 -2.49 -7.41
CA ILE A 24 -2.24 -3.52 -7.03
C ILE A 24 -2.76 -3.20 -5.63
N VAL A 25 -4.08 -3.19 -5.49
CA VAL A 25 -4.80 -2.92 -4.24
C VAL A 25 -5.62 -4.16 -3.88
N ARG A 26 -5.50 -4.65 -2.65
CA ARG A 26 -6.34 -5.76 -2.19
C ARG A 26 -7.32 -5.28 -1.13
N THR A 27 -8.53 -5.83 -1.21
CA THR A 27 -9.63 -5.57 -0.28
C THR A 27 -9.96 -6.81 0.59
N SER A 28 -9.34 -7.96 0.31
CA SER A 28 -9.42 -9.16 1.17
C SER A 28 -8.13 -9.36 1.98
N HIS A 29 -8.28 -10.00 3.13
CA HIS A 29 -7.18 -10.50 3.97
C HIS A 29 -6.61 -11.84 3.49
N ASP A 30 -7.29 -12.53 2.58
CA ASP A 30 -6.83 -13.80 2.04
C ASP A 30 -5.72 -13.59 1.00
N TRP A 31 -4.78 -14.53 0.96
CA TRP A 31 -3.53 -14.41 0.21
C TRP A 31 -3.67 -14.60 -1.31
N ASP A 32 -4.64 -15.39 -1.79
CA ASP A 32 -4.89 -15.65 -3.22
C ASP A 32 -6.28 -15.17 -3.66
N THR A 33 -6.44 -13.85 -3.73
CA THR A 33 -7.71 -13.21 -4.10
C THR A 33 -7.56 -12.28 -5.30
N VAL A 34 -8.68 -11.73 -5.76
CA VAL A 34 -8.70 -10.66 -6.74
C VAL A 34 -7.92 -9.44 -6.22
N GLY A 35 -7.02 -8.93 -7.03
CA GLY A 35 -6.33 -7.66 -6.82
C GLY A 35 -6.86 -6.59 -7.78
N TYR A 36 -7.19 -5.42 -7.26
CA TYR A 36 -7.62 -4.27 -8.06
C TYR A 36 -6.40 -3.51 -8.56
N THR A 37 -6.18 -3.57 -9.87
CA THR A 37 -4.91 -3.20 -10.48
C THR A 37 -5.08 -2.03 -11.44
N ALA A 38 -4.12 -1.11 -11.44
CA ALA A 38 -3.98 -0.08 -12.47
C ALA A 38 -2.55 -0.01 -12.94
N GLY A 39 -2.38 0.10 -14.26
CA GLY A 39 -1.12 0.46 -14.87
C GLY A 39 -0.95 1.96 -14.97
N PHE A 40 0.29 2.43 -14.86
CA PHE A 40 0.65 3.83 -15.09
C PHE A 40 2.09 3.92 -15.58
N ASP A 41 2.35 4.94 -16.39
CA ASP A 41 3.69 5.22 -16.89
C ASP A 41 4.39 6.25 -16.01
N THR A 42 5.71 6.14 -16.01
CA THR A 42 6.60 6.97 -15.21
C THR A 42 7.87 7.20 -16.01
N VAL A 43 8.41 8.41 -15.96
CA VAL A 43 9.70 8.75 -16.59
C VAL A 43 10.85 8.39 -15.64
N GLY A 44 11.93 7.82 -16.17
CA GLY A 44 13.14 7.58 -15.39
C GLY A 44 13.75 8.88 -14.87
N ASP A 45 14.49 8.77 -13.76
CA ASP A 45 15.33 9.85 -13.23
C ASP A 45 14.64 11.19 -12.90
N GLN A 46 13.31 11.17 -12.70
CA GLN A 46 12.54 12.35 -12.33
C GLN A 46 11.47 12.05 -11.28
N TRP A 47 11.37 12.94 -10.27
CA TRP A 47 10.29 12.87 -9.28
C TRP A 47 8.96 13.21 -9.94
N GLN A 48 8.02 12.29 -9.85
CA GLN A 48 6.72 12.43 -10.47
C GLN A 48 5.60 12.18 -9.49
N THR A 49 4.49 12.86 -9.73
CA THR A 49 3.24 12.65 -9.03
C THR A 49 2.27 11.93 -9.95
N VAL A 50 1.98 10.67 -9.67
CA VAL A 50 1.01 9.87 -10.41
C VAL A 50 -0.32 9.85 -9.65
N CYS A 51 -1.39 10.24 -10.34
CA CYS A 51 -2.75 10.13 -9.82
C CYS A 51 -3.43 8.92 -10.46
N VAL A 52 -3.78 7.90 -9.65
CA VAL A 52 -4.47 6.68 -10.09
C VAL A 52 -5.93 6.72 -9.63
N PRO A 53 -6.90 7.02 -10.51
CA PRO A 53 -8.31 7.02 -10.15
C PRO A 53 -8.78 5.67 -9.62
N PHE A 54 -9.62 5.67 -8.57
CA PHE A 54 -10.22 4.41 -8.10
C PHE A 54 -11.08 3.75 -9.18
N SER A 55 -11.68 4.54 -10.06
CA SER A 55 -12.43 4.06 -11.22
C SER A 55 -11.58 3.42 -12.31
N SER A 56 -10.25 3.59 -12.29
CA SER A 56 -9.36 2.94 -13.25
C SER A 56 -8.84 1.58 -12.76
N LEU A 57 -9.11 1.21 -11.51
CA LEU A 57 -8.68 -0.05 -10.95
C LEU A 57 -9.54 -1.20 -11.49
N LYS A 58 -8.88 -2.16 -12.15
CA LYS A 58 -9.52 -3.34 -12.73
C LYS A 58 -9.33 -4.55 -11.83
N PRO A 59 -10.36 -5.37 -11.62
CA PRO A 59 -10.21 -6.63 -10.89
C PRO A 59 -9.36 -7.62 -11.70
N ILE A 60 -8.21 -7.99 -11.17
CA ILE A 60 -7.27 -8.94 -11.76
C ILE A 60 -7.08 -10.13 -10.82
N PHE A 61 -7.17 -11.35 -11.35
CA PHE A 61 -6.78 -12.57 -10.66
C PHE A 61 -5.76 -13.32 -11.51
N GLN A 62 -4.59 -13.62 -10.94
CA GLN A 62 -3.50 -14.32 -11.63
C GLN A 62 -3.20 -13.74 -13.04
N ALA A 63 -3.00 -12.42 -13.09
CA ALA A 63 -2.74 -11.63 -14.30
C ALA A 63 -3.87 -11.57 -15.35
N ARG A 64 -5.09 -12.05 -15.04
CA ARG A 64 -6.26 -11.97 -15.92
C ARG A 64 -7.35 -11.08 -15.36
N THR A 65 -7.99 -10.30 -16.23
CA THR A 65 -9.15 -9.50 -15.87
C THR A 65 -10.33 -10.41 -15.51
N VAL A 66 -10.98 -10.13 -14.38
CA VAL A 66 -12.17 -10.84 -13.91
C VAL A 66 -13.40 -9.97 -14.16
N SER A 67 -14.15 -10.24 -15.23
CA SER A 67 -15.30 -9.40 -15.64
C SER A 67 -16.42 -9.35 -14.60
N ASP A 68 -16.60 -10.45 -13.86
CA ASP A 68 -17.75 -10.65 -12.98
C ASP A 68 -17.43 -10.29 -11.52
N ALA A 69 -16.23 -9.74 -11.27
CA ALA A 69 -15.83 -9.30 -9.94
C ALA A 69 -16.53 -7.98 -9.55
N PRO A 70 -16.85 -7.78 -8.26
CA PRO A 70 -17.37 -6.50 -7.77
C PRO A 70 -16.43 -5.33 -8.14
N PRO A 71 -16.97 -4.11 -8.30
CA PRO A 71 -16.12 -2.93 -8.45
C PRO A 71 -15.26 -2.71 -7.21
N PHE A 72 -14.16 -1.97 -7.37
CA PHE A 72 -13.27 -1.64 -6.26
C PHE A 72 -14.02 -0.91 -5.13
N ASP A 73 -13.96 -1.47 -3.92
CA ASP A 73 -14.50 -0.87 -2.71
C ASP A 73 -13.40 -0.07 -1.98
N PRO A 74 -13.45 1.28 -2.00
CA PRO A 74 -12.46 2.11 -1.35
C PRO A 74 -12.59 2.15 0.18
N SER A 75 -13.66 1.61 0.75
CA SER A 75 -13.89 1.61 2.20
C SER A 75 -13.06 0.54 2.93
N ASN A 76 -12.55 -0.46 2.20
CA ASN A 76 -11.82 -1.57 2.75
C ASN A 76 -10.54 -1.86 1.95
N ILE A 77 -9.45 -1.17 2.26
CA ILE A 77 -8.13 -1.42 1.67
C ILE A 77 -7.29 -2.18 2.69
N VAL A 78 -6.93 -3.42 2.36
CA VAL A 78 -6.13 -4.29 3.21
C VAL A 78 -4.64 -4.18 2.89
N SER A 79 -4.29 -4.08 1.60
CA SER A 79 -2.90 -3.94 1.19
C SER A 79 -2.71 -3.18 -0.13
N LEU A 80 -1.51 -2.63 -0.29
CA LEU A 80 -1.04 -1.92 -1.46
C LEU A 80 0.28 -2.53 -1.91
N GLN A 81 0.40 -2.82 -3.19
CA GLN A 81 1.60 -3.34 -3.82
C GLN A 81 1.95 -2.49 -5.03
N LEU A 82 3.24 -2.18 -5.15
CA LEU A 82 3.84 -1.53 -6.32
C LEU A 82 4.72 -2.56 -7.01
N MET A 83 4.58 -2.70 -8.33
CA MET A 83 5.33 -3.69 -9.09
C MET A 83 5.99 -3.06 -10.32
N PHE A 84 7.29 -3.27 -10.44
CA PHE A 84 8.00 -3.07 -11.70
C PHE A 84 7.90 -4.36 -12.51
N SER A 85 7.12 -4.33 -13.58
CA SER A 85 6.75 -5.53 -14.33
C SER A 85 6.99 -5.37 -15.83
N LYS A 86 7.53 -6.45 -16.42
CA LYS A 86 7.59 -6.69 -17.87
C LYS A 86 6.22 -6.95 -18.48
N PHE A 87 5.33 -7.52 -17.68
CA PHE A 87 3.98 -7.91 -18.09
C PHE A 87 2.94 -6.98 -17.46
N GLU A 88 1.98 -6.57 -18.27
CA GLU A 88 0.71 -6.05 -17.78
C GLU A 88 -0.29 -7.22 -17.58
N PHE A 89 -1.54 -6.88 -17.32
CA PHE A 89 -2.64 -7.85 -17.29
C PHE A 89 -3.00 -8.33 -18.71
N ASP A 90 -3.65 -9.49 -18.79
CA ASP A 90 -4.14 -10.13 -20.01
C ASP A 90 -3.03 -10.44 -21.03
N GLY A 91 -1.83 -10.75 -20.54
CA GLY A 91 -0.69 -11.17 -21.37
C GLY A 91 -0.03 -10.05 -22.17
N LYS A 92 -0.39 -8.79 -21.94
CA LYS A 92 0.22 -7.64 -22.59
C LYS A 92 1.63 -7.39 -22.06
N LEU A 93 2.52 -6.92 -22.94
CA LEU A 93 3.86 -6.49 -22.56
C LEU A 93 3.84 -5.00 -22.23
N ASN A 94 4.58 -4.62 -21.20
CA ASN A 94 4.87 -3.22 -20.91
C ASN A 94 5.98 -2.73 -21.87
N PRO A 95 5.67 -1.82 -22.82
CA PRO A 95 6.65 -1.36 -23.81
C PRO A 95 7.78 -0.52 -23.22
N THR A 96 7.61 0.00 -21.99
CA THR A 96 8.60 0.83 -21.30
C THR A 96 9.54 0.02 -20.40
N PHE A 97 9.33 -1.30 -20.29
CA PHE A 97 10.14 -2.14 -19.43
C PHE A 97 11.57 -2.30 -19.97
N VAL A 98 12.54 -2.12 -19.08
CA VAL A 98 13.97 -2.32 -19.36
C VAL A 98 14.55 -3.23 -18.29
N GLU A 99 15.27 -4.28 -18.72
CA GLU A 99 15.95 -5.20 -17.80
C GLU A 99 17.16 -4.52 -17.15
N GLY A 100 17.34 -4.72 -15.85
CA GLY A 100 18.49 -4.18 -15.14
C GLY A 100 18.23 -3.92 -13.66
N ALA A 101 19.23 -3.36 -13.00
CA ALA A 101 19.08 -2.87 -11.64
C ALA A 101 18.07 -1.72 -11.61
N PHE A 102 17.20 -1.69 -10.59
CA PHE A 102 16.26 -0.61 -10.38
C PHE A 102 16.29 -0.14 -8.92
N LYS A 103 15.85 1.09 -8.68
CA LYS A 103 15.73 1.67 -7.34
C LYS A 103 14.39 2.36 -7.17
N LEU A 104 13.48 1.77 -6.40
CA LEU A 104 12.23 2.45 -6.07
C LEU A 104 12.45 3.52 -4.99
N SER A 105 12.43 4.80 -5.39
CA SER A 105 12.32 5.90 -4.43
C SER A 105 10.88 6.39 -4.39
N LEU A 106 10.27 6.36 -3.21
CA LEU A 106 8.88 6.72 -2.94
C LEU A 106 8.86 7.70 -1.77
N SER A 107 8.31 8.90 -1.96
CA SER A 107 8.25 9.89 -0.88
C SER A 107 6.92 9.85 -0.12
N SER A 108 5.81 9.61 -0.83
CA SER A 108 4.50 9.52 -0.20
C SER A 108 3.49 8.77 -1.07
N ILE A 109 2.54 8.13 -0.37
CA ILE A 109 1.30 7.60 -0.93
C ILE A 109 0.17 8.31 -0.19
N ARG A 110 -0.79 8.86 -0.94
CA ARG A 110 -1.98 9.49 -0.37
C ARG A 110 -3.22 8.97 -1.08
N ALA A 111 -4.25 8.63 -0.33
CA ALA A 111 -5.60 8.52 -0.88
C ALA A 111 -6.32 9.86 -0.68
N TYR A 112 -7.26 10.21 -1.54
CA TYR A 112 -8.05 11.43 -1.36
C TYR A 112 -8.79 11.40 -0.02
N LEU A 113 -8.45 12.35 0.86
CA LEU A 113 -9.32 12.80 1.93
C LEU A 113 -10.27 13.83 1.30
N LYS A 114 -11.58 13.70 1.52
CA LYS A 114 -12.55 14.76 1.20
C LYS A 114 -11.97 16.06 1.73
N GLU A 115 -11.62 17.00 0.84
CA GLU A 115 -11.18 18.32 1.30
C GLU A 115 -12.28 18.81 2.25
N PRO A 116 -11.95 19.14 3.52
CA PRO A 116 -12.97 19.59 4.42
C PRO A 116 -13.59 20.85 3.81
N TYR A 117 -14.91 20.86 3.71
CA TYR A 117 -15.71 21.88 3.05
C TYR A 117 -15.47 23.31 3.61
N SER A 118 -14.77 23.44 4.74
CA SER A 118 -14.42 24.71 5.36
C SER A 118 -12.91 24.89 5.59
N GLN A 119 -12.44 26.11 5.34
CA GLN A 119 -11.07 26.57 5.61
C GLN A 119 -10.65 26.37 7.08
N SER A 120 -11.62 26.34 8.02
CA SER A 120 -11.40 26.11 9.45
C SER A 120 -11.02 24.68 9.84
N LEU A 121 -11.33 23.70 8.98
CA LEU A 121 -11.03 22.29 9.21
C LEU A 121 -9.77 21.82 8.45
N LYS A 122 -9.17 22.67 7.62
CA LYS A 122 -7.87 22.37 6.97
C LYS A 122 -6.77 22.05 7.98
N ASN A 123 -6.77 22.70 9.13
CA ASN A 123 -5.76 22.46 10.18
C ASN A 123 -6.05 21.21 11.01
N LEU A 124 -7.28 20.68 10.97
CA LEU A 124 -7.69 19.48 11.72
C LEU A 124 -7.56 18.20 10.87
N PHE A 125 -7.61 18.32 9.54
CA PHE A 125 -7.52 17.21 8.58
C PHE A 125 -6.31 17.28 7.63
N ALA A 126 -5.39 18.26 7.77
CA ALA A 126 -4.14 18.36 6.98
C ALA A 126 -3.28 17.08 7.01
N CYS A 127 -3.50 16.27 8.03
CA CYS A 127 -3.28 14.85 8.05
C CYS A 127 -4.25 14.39 9.13
N VAL A 128 -5.21 13.52 8.84
CA VAL A 128 -5.34 12.42 9.81
C VAL A 128 -4.08 11.62 9.49
N PRO A 129 -2.98 11.76 10.25
CA PRO A 129 -1.81 10.96 9.95
C PRO A 129 -2.31 9.52 10.07
N CYS A 130 -2.28 8.79 8.96
CA CYS A 130 -2.24 7.35 9.07
C CYS A 130 -1.00 7.09 9.93
N ARG A 131 -1.21 6.80 11.22
CA ARG A 131 -0.13 6.52 12.14
C ARG A 131 0.39 5.15 11.76
N PHE A 132 1.19 5.08 10.71
CA PHE A 132 1.97 3.91 10.39
C PHE A 132 2.98 3.74 11.51
N VAL A 133 2.69 2.81 12.42
CA VAL A 133 3.72 2.25 13.29
C VAL A 133 4.48 1.25 12.43
N HIS A 134 5.59 1.69 11.85
CA HIS A 134 6.53 0.75 11.23
C HIS A 134 7.19 -0.05 12.37
N LEU A 135 6.74 -1.28 12.57
CA LEU A 135 7.44 -2.26 13.38
C LEU A 135 8.38 -3.04 12.48
N GLY A 136 9.61 -2.55 12.37
CA GLY A 136 10.69 -3.29 11.72
C GLY A 136 11.04 -4.47 12.61
N SER A 137 10.76 -5.70 12.18
CA SER A 137 11.30 -6.89 12.84
C SER A 137 12.78 -7.07 12.47
N ALA A 138 13.61 -6.07 12.78
CA ALA A 138 15.05 -6.20 12.75
C ALA A 138 15.48 -6.67 14.14
N GLY A 139 15.54 -7.99 14.31
CA GLY A 139 15.96 -8.65 15.54
C GLY A 139 14.92 -9.68 15.97
N ALA A 140 15.14 -10.93 15.56
CA ALA A 140 14.35 -12.10 15.94
C ALA A 140 14.49 -12.41 17.44
N THR A 141 14.05 -11.50 18.31
CA THR A 141 13.94 -11.79 19.74
C THR A 141 12.61 -12.47 19.95
N ARG A 142 12.63 -13.80 19.98
CA ARG A 142 11.49 -14.61 20.39
C ARG A 142 11.28 -14.39 21.88
N PRO A 143 10.19 -13.74 22.33
CA PRO A 143 9.99 -13.45 23.75
C PRO A 143 9.94 -14.71 24.62
N ASP A 144 9.59 -15.85 24.01
CA ASP A 144 9.42 -17.14 24.70
C ASP A 144 10.53 -18.15 24.38
N ARG A 145 11.72 -17.70 24.00
CA ARG A 145 12.85 -18.63 23.78
C ARG A 145 13.26 -19.29 25.12
N PRO A 146 13.42 -20.62 25.18
CA PRO A 146 13.97 -21.29 26.36
C PRO A 146 15.35 -20.71 26.74
N GLY A 147 15.52 -20.36 28.02
CA GLY A 147 16.78 -19.78 28.53
C GLY A 147 16.95 -18.27 28.30
N LEU A 148 15.88 -17.53 27.98
CA LEU A 148 15.92 -16.08 27.84
C LEU A 148 16.09 -15.37 29.19
N ASP A 149 17.24 -14.73 29.40
CA ASP A 149 17.49 -13.86 30.55
C ASP A 149 16.90 -12.46 30.27
N LEU A 150 15.73 -12.18 30.85
CA LEU A 150 15.00 -10.92 30.66
C LEU A 150 15.79 -9.69 31.10
N SER A 151 16.70 -9.81 32.08
CA SER A 151 17.45 -8.66 32.61
C SER A 151 18.39 -8.04 31.56
N LYS A 152 18.84 -8.85 30.61
CA LYS A 152 19.76 -8.47 29.52
C LYS A 152 19.04 -8.07 28.23
N GLN A 153 17.72 -8.12 28.21
CA GLN A 153 16.93 -7.85 27.01
C GLN A 153 16.56 -6.36 26.88
N PRO A 154 16.37 -5.87 25.64
CA PRO A 154 15.85 -4.53 25.43
C PRO A 154 14.48 -4.34 26.08
N PRO A 155 14.11 -3.10 26.45
CA PRO A 155 12.82 -2.80 27.09
C PRO A 155 11.61 -3.38 26.35
N ALA A 156 11.63 -3.41 25.01
CA ALA A 156 10.54 -3.95 24.21
C ALA A 156 10.22 -5.43 24.51
N VAL A 157 11.23 -6.23 24.86
CA VAL A 157 11.06 -7.66 25.20
C VAL A 157 10.61 -7.82 26.64
N ARG A 158 11.19 -7.02 27.55
CA ARG A 158 10.81 -7.01 28.97
C ARG A 158 9.38 -6.55 29.19
N LEU A 159 8.93 -5.57 28.40
CA LEU A 159 7.62 -4.93 28.50
C LEU A 159 6.61 -5.47 27.48
N ASN A 160 6.85 -6.68 26.92
CA ASN A 160 6.00 -7.20 25.84
C ASN A 160 4.52 -7.32 26.27
N LYS A 161 4.25 -7.60 27.57
CA LYS A 161 2.89 -7.66 28.11
C LYS A 161 2.23 -6.27 28.15
N GLU A 162 2.96 -5.26 28.61
CA GLU A 162 2.51 -3.86 28.67
C GLU A 162 2.31 -3.27 27.27
N LEU A 163 3.05 -3.78 26.29
CA LEU A 163 2.93 -3.46 24.88
C LEU A 163 1.88 -4.30 24.14
N ASP A 164 0.94 -4.93 24.87
CA ASP A 164 -0.12 -5.78 24.32
C ASP A 164 0.39 -6.88 23.38
N PHE A 165 1.46 -7.55 23.80
CA PHE A 165 2.00 -8.74 23.13
C PHE A 165 2.44 -8.48 21.68
N ILE A 166 2.87 -7.26 21.38
CA ILE A 166 3.27 -6.81 20.03
C ILE A 166 4.43 -7.59 19.42
N LEU A 167 5.28 -8.26 20.21
CA LEU A 167 6.36 -9.11 19.69
C LEU A 167 5.92 -10.56 19.44
N THR A 168 4.76 -10.93 19.96
CA THR A 168 4.13 -12.27 19.88
C THR A 168 2.93 -12.30 18.93
N PHE A 169 2.57 -11.18 18.30
CA PHE A 169 1.40 -11.09 17.41
C PHE A 169 1.43 -12.10 16.25
N LYS A 170 2.62 -12.42 15.71
CA LYS A 170 2.81 -13.44 14.66
C LYS A 170 2.82 -14.89 15.18
N LEU A 171 2.87 -15.10 16.50
CA LEU A 171 2.88 -16.42 17.13
C LEU A 171 1.49 -16.89 17.56
N LYS A 172 0.49 -16.00 17.56
CA LYS A 172 -0.91 -16.43 17.69
C LYS A 172 -1.32 -17.19 16.43
N VAL A 173 -1.22 -18.51 16.48
CA VAL A 173 -2.01 -19.39 15.61
C VAL A 173 -3.46 -19.18 16.02
N SER A 174 -4.27 -18.60 15.14
CA SER A 174 -5.72 -18.58 15.30
C SER A 174 -6.21 -20.03 15.37
N TYR A 175 -6.71 -20.44 16.53
CA TYR A 175 -7.66 -21.54 16.68
C TYR A 175 -9.03 -20.94 16.98
#